data_AF-A0A955TGH8-F1
#
_entry.id   AF-A0A955TGH8-F1
#
_cell.length_a   1.000
_cell.length_b   1.000
_cell.length_c   1.000
_cell.angle_alpha   90.00
_cell.angle_beta   90.00
_cell.angle_gamma   90.00
#
_symmetry.space_group_name_H-M   'P 1'
#
loop_
_entity.id
_entity.type
_entity.pdbx_description
1 polymer ?
#
loop_
_entity_poly.entity_id
_entity_poly.type
_entity_poly.pdbx_seq_one_letter_code
_entity_poly.pdbx_strand_id
1 'polypeptide(L)'
;MPSHHYAFLVSEVKFDKIFEGIQERRLQYWADPHREEPNHINGWDNGRGLYFDDPNGHLLEIITRPNNSGGTAVSKPHPLVASVWDQESSSE
;
A
#
# COMPACT_ATOMS: atom_id res chain seq x y z
N MET A 1 -2.28 21.09 -5.93
CA MET A 1 -3.46 20.59 -5.19
C MET A 1 -2.96 19.72 -4.05
N PRO A 2 -3.70 19.54 -2.94
CA PRO A 2 -3.27 18.63 -1.89
C PRO A 2 -3.17 17.20 -2.43
N SER A 3 -2.06 16.52 -2.13
CA SER A 3 -1.89 15.10 -2.40
C SER A 3 -2.75 14.29 -1.42
N HIS A 4 -3.32 13.21 -1.91
CA HIS A 4 -4.20 12.33 -1.14
C HIS A 4 -3.75 10.89 -1.35
N HIS A 5 -4.09 10.03 -0.40
CA HIS A 5 -3.82 8.61 -0.45
C HIS A 5 -5.12 7.82 -0.67
N TYR A 6 -5.17 7.01 -1.72
CA TYR A 6 -6.33 6.17 -2.03
C TYR A 6 -5.93 4.70 -2.12
N ALA A 7 -6.47 3.87 -1.23
CA ALA A 7 -6.23 2.43 -1.21
C ALA A 7 -7.41 1.66 -1.79
N PHE A 8 -7.13 0.75 -2.71
CA PHE A 8 -8.12 -0.11 -3.37
C PHE A 8 -7.86 -1.58 -3.02
N LEU A 9 -8.81 -2.20 -2.32
CA LEU A 9 -8.82 -3.65 -2.11
C LEU A 9 -9.32 -4.35 -3.38
N VAL A 10 -8.45 -5.15 -4.00
CA VAL A 10 -8.72 -5.86 -5.25
C VAL A 10 -8.51 -7.36 -5.08
N SER A 11 -9.04 -8.17 -5.99
CA SER A 11 -8.71 -9.60 -6.03
C SER A 11 -7.32 -9.83 -6.62
N GLU A 12 -6.70 -10.98 -6.34
CA GLU A 12 -5.40 -11.37 -6.90
C GLU A 12 -5.35 -11.24 -8.43
N VAL A 13 -6.38 -11.72 -9.13
CA VAL A 13 -6.47 -11.63 -10.59
C VAL A 13 -6.55 -10.18 -11.09
N LYS A 14 -7.22 -9.30 -10.34
CA LYS A 14 -7.28 -7.86 -10.68
C LYS A 14 -5.96 -7.18 -10.40
N PHE A 15 -5.27 -7.56 -9.33
CA PHE A 15 -3.92 -7.06 -9.02
C PHE A 15 -2.98 -7.34 -10.18
N ASP A 16 -2.96 -8.57 -10.71
CA ASP A 16 -2.09 -8.94 -11.84
C ASP A 16 -2.38 -8.07 -13.08
N LYS A 17 -3.65 -7.86 -13.42
CA LYS A 17 -4.06 -7.02 -14.56
C LYS A 17 -3.66 -5.56 -14.39
N ILE A 18 -3.80 -5.02 -13.17
CA ILE A 18 -3.40 -3.63 -12.89
C ILE A 18 -1.89 -3.52 -12.96
N PHE A 19 -1.17 -4.48 -12.36
CA PHE A 19 0.28 -4.52 -12.37
C PHE A 19 0.86 -4.62 -13.79
N GLU A 20 0.29 -5.47 -14.64
CA GLU A 20 0.62 -5.55 -16.07
C GLU A 20 0.45 -4.19 -16.74
N GLY A 21 -0.67 -3.50 -16.53
CA GLY A 21 -0.89 -2.16 -17.08
C GLY A 21 0.09 -1.10 -16.56
N ILE A 22 0.52 -1.18 -15.30
CA ILE A 22 1.58 -0.33 -14.71
C ILE A 22 2.91 -0.58 -15.43
N GLN A 23 3.27 -1.86 -15.65
CA GLN A 23 4.50 -2.24 -16.34
C GLN A 23 4.51 -1.83 -17.81
N GLU A 24 3.42 -2.08 -18.55
CA GLU A 24 3.25 -1.69 -19.95
C GLU A 24 3.44 -0.19 -20.15
N ARG A 25 2.89 0.61 -19.23
CA ARG A 25 2.99 2.07 -19.24
C ARG A 25 4.29 2.59 -18.63
N ARG A 26 5.14 1.70 -18.09
CA ARG A 26 6.39 2.02 -17.39
C ARG A 26 6.18 3.06 -16.28
N LEU A 27 5.06 2.95 -15.56
CA LEU A 27 4.79 3.79 -14.42
C LEU A 27 5.71 3.37 -13.26
N GLN A 28 6.24 4.34 -12.54
CA GLN A 28 7.00 4.05 -11.34
C GLN A 28 6.06 3.57 -10.24
N TYR A 29 6.46 2.50 -9.57
CA TYR A 29 5.73 1.92 -8.44
C TYR A 29 6.71 1.56 -7.33
N TRP A 30 6.19 1.39 -6.12
CA TRP A 30 6.97 1.13 -4.91
C TRP A 30 6.31 0.07 -4.03
N ALA A 31 7.12 -0.62 -3.23
CA ALA A 31 6.61 -1.53 -2.21
C ALA A 31 6.12 -0.80 -0.95
N ASP A 32 6.55 0.45 -0.76
CA ASP A 32 6.30 1.27 0.43
C ASP A 32 5.67 2.64 0.08
N PRO A 33 4.94 3.27 1.02
CA PRO A 33 4.32 4.58 0.78
C PRO A 33 5.31 5.75 0.75
N HIS A 34 6.54 5.59 1.25
CA HIS A 34 7.57 6.64 1.28
C HIS A 34 8.37 6.71 -0.02
N ARG A 35 8.10 5.80 -0.97
CA ARG A 35 8.73 5.72 -2.29
C ARG A 35 10.22 5.33 -2.23
N GLU A 36 10.61 4.55 -1.24
CA GLU A 36 12.00 4.16 -0.99
C GLU A 36 12.39 2.84 -1.68
N GLU A 37 11.41 1.98 -2.00
CA GLU A 37 11.59 0.66 -2.62
C GLU A 37 10.99 0.62 -4.04
N PRO A 38 11.60 1.30 -5.03
CA PRO A 38 11.06 1.37 -6.38
C PRO A 38 11.14 0.03 -7.10
N ASN A 39 10.14 -0.27 -7.93
CA ASN A 39 10.03 -1.49 -8.73
C ASN A 39 9.88 -2.79 -7.91
N HIS A 40 9.39 -2.68 -6.68
CA HIS A 40 9.07 -3.82 -5.83
C HIS A 40 7.59 -3.80 -5.45
N ILE A 41 7.03 -4.99 -5.20
CA ILE A 41 5.71 -5.16 -4.59
C ILE A 41 5.90 -5.62 -3.15
N ASN A 42 5.04 -5.19 -2.24
CA ASN A 42 5.01 -5.72 -0.88
C ASN A 42 4.20 -7.02 -0.83
N GLY A 43 4.54 -7.84 0.18
CA GLY A 43 3.86 -9.10 0.51
C GLY A 43 3.22 -9.05 1.89
N TRP A 44 2.73 -7.87 2.30
CA TRP A 44 2.20 -7.66 3.64
C TRP A 44 0.86 -8.40 3.82
N ASP A 45 0.57 -8.80 5.06
CA ASP A 45 -0.66 -9.49 5.45
C ASP A 45 -1.01 -10.76 4.64
N ASN A 46 0.01 -11.50 4.19
CA ASN A 46 -0.11 -12.65 3.27
C ASN A 46 -0.83 -12.30 1.94
N GLY A 47 -0.90 -11.02 1.62
CA GLY A 47 -1.39 -10.49 0.36
C GLY A 47 -0.26 -9.91 -0.47
N ARG A 48 -0.64 -9.11 -1.44
CA ARG A 48 0.25 -8.31 -2.27
C ARG A 48 -0.22 -6.88 -2.28
N GLY A 49 0.73 -5.96 -2.33
CA GLY A 49 0.45 -4.54 -2.42
C GLY A 49 1.52 -3.79 -3.18
N LEU A 50 1.16 -2.65 -3.74
CA LEU A 50 2.10 -1.67 -4.29
C LEU A 50 1.49 -0.28 -4.28
N TYR A 51 2.37 0.71 -4.39
CA TYR A 51 2.05 2.12 -4.48
C TYR A 51 2.48 2.67 -5.83
N PHE A 52 1.71 3.60 -6.38
CA PHE A 52 2.09 4.35 -7.59
C PHE A 52 1.41 5.72 -7.60
N ASP A 53 1.97 6.65 -8.37
CA ASP A 53 1.42 7.99 -8.48
C ASP A 53 0.39 8.09 -9.61
N ASP A 54 -0.69 8.83 -9.35
CA ASP A 54 -1.54 9.34 -10.42
C ASP A 54 -0.96 10.64 -11.02
N PRO A 55 -1.41 11.06 -12.22
CA PRO A 55 -0.92 12.30 -12.86
C PRO A 55 -1.15 13.58 -12.05
N ASN A 56 -2.04 13.55 -11.05
CA ASN A 56 -2.32 14.69 -10.17
C ASN A 56 -1.43 14.70 -8.90
N GLY A 57 -0.55 13.70 -8.74
CA GLY A 57 0.35 13.56 -7.60
C GLY A 57 -0.30 12.94 -6.36
N HIS A 58 -1.44 12.26 -6.51
CA HIS A 58 -2.03 11.40 -5.50
C HIS A 58 -1.29 10.07 -5.43
N LEU A 59 -1.13 9.55 -4.21
CA LEU A 59 -0.58 8.23 -3.98
C LEU A 59 -1.72 7.21 -4.06
N LEU A 60 -1.66 6.33 -5.05
CA LEU A 60 -2.59 5.24 -5.21
C LEU A 60 -1.97 3.95 -4.68
N GLU A 61 -2.74 3.21 -3.91
CA GLU A 61 -2.37 1.91 -3.36
C GLU A 61 -3.34 0.85 -3.86
N ILE A 62 -2.81 -0.30 -4.30
CA ILE A 62 -3.61 -1.50 -4.57
C ILE A 62 -3.15 -2.60 -3.63
N ILE A 63 -4.09 -3.27 -2.95
CA ILE A 63 -3.82 -4.37 -2.02
C ILE A 63 -4.76 -5.53 -2.28
N THR A 64 -4.30 -6.77 -2.06
CA THR A 64 -5.13 -7.98 -2.24
C THR A 64 -5.74 -8.53 -0.95
N ARG A 65 -5.25 -8.04 0.19
CA ARG A 65 -5.77 -8.34 1.52
C ARG A 65 -6.06 -7.04 2.23
N PRO A 66 -7.15 -6.96 3.02
CA PRO A 66 -7.40 -5.79 3.84
C PRO A 66 -6.25 -5.66 4.85
N ASN A 67 -5.67 -4.46 4.92
CA ASN A 67 -4.75 -4.12 5.99
C ASN A 67 -5.45 -4.39 7.31
N ASN A 68 -4.86 -5.19 8.18
CA ASN A 68 -5.47 -5.49 9.46
C ASN A 68 -5.32 -4.31 10.43
N SER A 69 -6.13 -3.26 10.22
CA SER A 69 -6.35 -2.19 11.20
C SER A 69 -7.23 -2.67 12.39
N GLY A 70 -7.48 -3.98 12.51
CA GLY A 70 -8.32 -4.60 13.54
C GLY A 70 -7.72 -5.89 14.13
N GLY A 71 -6.52 -5.81 14.72
CA GLY A 71 -6.18 -6.61 15.92
C GLY A 71 -5.90 -8.12 15.78
N THR A 72 -5.25 -8.61 14.72
CA THR A 72 -4.65 -9.94 14.72
C THR A 72 -3.22 -9.90 14.18
N ALA A 73 -2.29 -10.47 14.96
CA ALA A 73 -0.85 -10.40 14.72
C ALA A 73 -0.45 -10.90 13.32
N VAL A 74 0.11 -10.00 12.52
CA VAL A 74 0.66 -10.29 11.20
C VAL A 74 2.17 -10.02 11.22
N SER A 75 2.95 -10.90 10.58
CA SER A 75 4.42 -10.89 10.67
C SER A 75 5.08 -9.62 10.09
N LYS A 76 4.35 -8.85 9.28
CA LYS A 76 4.76 -7.55 8.73
C LYS A 76 3.53 -6.63 8.62
N PRO A 77 3.19 -5.88 9.68
CA PRO A 77 2.04 -4.98 9.65
C PRO A 77 2.27 -3.84 8.65
N HIS A 78 1.19 -3.39 8.04
CA HIS A 78 1.20 -2.26 7.12
C HIS A 78 1.77 -0.98 7.79
N PRO A 79 2.69 -0.24 7.16
CA PRO A 79 3.36 0.90 7.79
C PRO A 79 2.40 2.02 8.23
N LEU A 80 1.32 2.25 7.48
CA LEU A 80 0.27 3.21 7.86
C LEU A 80 -0.62 2.75 9.04
N VAL A 81 -0.59 1.45 9.39
CA VAL A 81 -1.29 0.92 10.58
C VAL A 81 -0.35 0.88 11.78
N ALA A 82 0.92 0.54 11.57
CA ALA A 82 1.91 0.48 12.65
C ALA A 82 2.08 1.83 13.37
N SER A 83 1.94 2.95 12.67
CA SER A 83 2.06 4.29 13.28
C SER A 83 0.86 4.69 14.16
N VAL A 84 -0.30 4.03 14.03
CA VAL A 84 -1.47 4.34 14.87
C VAL A 84 -1.30 3.84 16.31
N TRP A 85 -0.53 2.78 16.52
CA TRP A 85 -0.37 2.19 17.86
C TRP A 85 0.65 2.89 18.76
N ASP A 86 1.54 3.72 18.21
CA ASP A 86 2.54 4.45 18.98
C ASP A 86 2.00 5.76 19.60
N GLN A 87 0.81 6.23 19.19
CA GLN A 87 0.30 7.54 19.58
C GLN A 87 -0.70 7.53 20.76
N GLU A 88 -1.17 6.36 21.22
CA GLU A 88 -2.13 6.24 22.35
C GLU A 88 -1.50 5.76 23.68
N SER A 89 -0.17 5.64 23.80
CA SER A 89 0.52 5.27 25.06
C SER A 89 1.19 6.43 25.80
N SER A 90 0.80 7.68 25.53
CA SER A 90 1.23 8.83 26.34
C SER A 90 0.05 9.73 26.67
N SER A 91 -0.79 9.25 27.58
CA SER A 91 -1.58 10.09 28.49
C SER A 91 -1.98 9.24 29.69
N GLU A 92 -1.06 9.13 30.65
CA GLU A 92 -1.41 9.01 32.07
C GLU A 92 -0.41 9.82 32.91
#